data_AF-A0A959J9U8-F1
#
_entry.id   AF-A0A959J9U8-F1
#
_cell.length_a   1.000
_cell.length_b   1.000
_cell.length_c   1.000
_cell.angle_alpha   90.00
_cell.angle_beta   90.00
_cell.angle_gamma   90.00
#
_symmetry.space_group_name_H-M   'P 1'
#
loop_
_entity.id
_entity.type
_entity.pdbx_description
1 polymer ?
#
loop_
_entity_poly.entity_id
_entity_poly.type
_entity_poly.pdbx_seq_one_letter_code
_entity_poly.pdbx_strand_id
1 'polypeptide(L)'
;MKRKSDLYHLINAMSKSEKRYFTVDVQKSNKKGSRYLELFHLITGMEDYDEKELKEKFGSNLPHDKRYLYDAILRSMRDYRSSNSFSAQIREMILDARYLFERELYDQCATRLENAKELAIELDEQPAILEIIKEERRLVLDVRKPDFDKKLKLRARESEQVIEKIKEELFYQNLYETLLTEVVRHLELKTEKDKVNLKKKFEPVLLAEPPQSNRALRRYYQCIALFNQLLGEQEEVFKNYSEVVDWWERNPKYKEEEFYRYIVDTSNLLHAYTSNGKFNLLPGVLEKMENYSPRKLHDKGVVFQKMAIYKLMYHLNTGDISGVSSLIQQIDKGFSQFTLKTESRLVIMFNISALLFIMEDMEKCNYWCVRIVKKETTKARLDIQRAASILYLFTEIDTDDPEVTEKSIRAVRRTLKTLGINDRNVFESEVLSHVNALNNAPLSEWKDTLKKFKSYLLELKTSGRKIPLGTNELLLYWVNAKLERKSIKQLLGWE
;
A
#
# COMPACT_ATOMS: atom_id res chain seq x y z
N MET A 1 -25.46 -6.43 -19.41
CA MET A 1 -26.42 -6.51 -18.28
C MET A 1 -25.77 -5.85 -17.05
N LYS A 2 -26.22 -4.65 -16.64
CA LYS A 2 -25.84 -4.07 -15.34
C LYS A 2 -26.50 -4.92 -14.23
N ARG A 3 -25.76 -5.29 -13.18
CA ARG A 3 -26.36 -6.05 -12.06
C ARG A 3 -27.28 -5.10 -11.29
N LYS A 4 -28.35 -5.65 -10.72
CA LYS A 4 -29.36 -4.91 -9.96
C LYS A 4 -28.77 -4.05 -8.82
N SER A 5 -27.64 -4.49 -8.25
CA SER A 5 -26.94 -3.85 -7.14
C SER A 5 -25.82 -2.89 -7.54
N ASP A 6 -25.55 -2.64 -8.84
CA ASP A 6 -24.40 -1.82 -9.27
C ASP A 6 -24.43 -0.40 -8.66
N LEU A 7 -25.62 0.20 -8.57
CA LEU A 7 -25.80 1.53 -7.98
C LEU A 7 -25.53 1.53 -6.46
N TYR A 8 -25.93 0.47 -5.75
CA TYR A 8 -25.63 0.30 -4.33
C TYR A 8 -24.13 0.22 -4.09
N HIS A 9 -23.42 -0.59 -4.89
CA HIS A 9 -21.96 -0.69 -4.82
C HIS A 9 -21.27 0.63 -5.12
N LEU A 10 -21.72 1.38 -6.13
CA LEU A 10 -21.18 2.70 -6.44
C LEU A 10 -21.36 3.67 -5.25
N ILE A 11 -22.57 3.77 -4.70
CA ILE A 11 -22.85 4.67 -3.56
C ILE A 11 -22.03 4.27 -2.33
N ASN A 12 -21.85 2.98 -2.06
CA ASN A 12 -21.04 2.53 -0.92
C ASN A 12 -19.53 2.68 -1.12
N ALA A 13 -19.06 2.73 -2.37
CA ALA A 13 -17.67 3.04 -2.67
C ALA A 13 -17.33 4.54 -2.51
N MET A 14 -18.34 5.43 -2.46
CA MET A 14 -18.14 6.87 -2.28
C MET A 14 -17.75 7.21 -0.84
N SER A 15 -16.75 8.08 -0.69
CA SER A 15 -16.36 8.70 0.57
C SER A 15 -17.46 9.63 1.13
N LYS A 16 -17.40 9.93 2.43
CA LYS A 16 -18.32 10.90 3.07
C LYS A 16 -18.30 12.27 2.38
N SER A 17 -17.11 12.72 1.95
CA SER A 17 -16.94 13.97 1.19
C SER A 17 -17.58 13.91 -0.20
N GLU A 18 -17.41 12.82 -0.94
CA GLU A 18 -18.04 12.64 -2.26
C GLU A 18 -19.57 12.58 -2.14
N LYS A 19 -20.10 11.89 -1.12
CA LYS A 19 -21.55 11.84 -0.84
C LYS A 19 -22.11 13.22 -0.51
N ARG A 20 -21.39 14.02 0.29
CA ARG A 20 -21.76 15.40 0.62
C ARG A 20 -21.73 16.29 -0.62
N TYR A 21 -20.67 16.19 -1.43
CA TYR A 21 -20.55 16.97 -2.66
C TYR A 21 -21.72 16.69 -3.61
N PHE A 22 -22.01 15.41 -3.88
CA PHE A 22 -23.13 15.01 -4.73
C PHE A 22 -24.46 15.57 -4.23
N THR A 23 -24.70 15.51 -2.92
CA THR A 23 -25.93 16.05 -2.31
C THR A 23 -26.07 17.55 -2.60
N VAL A 24 -24.99 18.32 -2.42
CA VAL A 24 -24.98 19.78 -2.68
C VAL A 24 -25.12 20.08 -4.17
N ASP A 25 -24.46 19.33 -5.03
CA ASP A 25 -24.48 19.51 -6.48
C ASP A 25 -25.90 19.30 -7.06
N VAL A 26 -26.58 18.26 -6.60
CA VAL A 26 -27.97 17.98 -6.96
C VAL A 26 -28.93 19.05 -6.46
N GLN A 27 -28.71 19.58 -5.25
CA GLN A 27 -29.54 20.64 -4.68
C GLN A 27 -29.47 21.96 -5.46
N LYS A 28 -28.38 22.20 -6.21
CA LYS A 28 -28.27 23.36 -7.12
C LYS A 28 -29.18 23.22 -8.35
N SER A 29 -29.61 22.01 -8.69
CA SER A 29 -30.42 21.70 -9.87
C SER A 29 -31.91 21.54 -9.51
N ASN A 30 -32.76 22.48 -9.89
CA ASN A 30 -34.17 22.55 -9.46
C ASN A 30 -35.08 21.37 -9.94
N LYS A 31 -36.17 21.14 -9.16
CA LYS A 31 -37.34 20.21 -9.28
C LYS A 31 -37.13 18.71 -9.62
N LYS A 32 -36.24 18.30 -10.52
CA LYS A 32 -35.95 16.87 -10.74
C LYS A 32 -35.05 16.28 -9.65
N GLY A 33 -34.25 17.13 -8.99
CA GLY A 33 -33.33 16.83 -7.87
C GLY A 33 -33.90 15.95 -6.76
N SER A 34 -35.14 16.20 -6.36
CA SER A 34 -35.73 15.63 -5.14
C SER A 34 -35.86 14.10 -5.17
N ARG A 35 -36.35 13.52 -6.30
CA ARG A 35 -36.66 12.08 -6.35
C ARG A 35 -35.43 11.19 -6.40
N TYR A 36 -34.42 11.55 -7.20
CA TYR A 36 -33.19 10.75 -7.24
C TYR A 36 -32.27 11.04 -6.05
N LEU A 37 -32.34 12.23 -5.44
CA LEU A 37 -31.68 12.49 -4.16
C LEU A 37 -32.30 11.65 -3.03
N GLU A 38 -33.62 11.48 -3.03
CA GLU A 38 -34.30 10.57 -2.12
C GLU A 38 -33.86 9.11 -2.33
N LEU A 39 -33.75 8.65 -3.59
CA LEU A 39 -33.22 7.33 -3.91
C LEU A 39 -31.77 7.17 -3.43
N PHE A 40 -30.94 8.20 -3.60
CA PHE A 40 -29.55 8.23 -3.14
C PHE A 40 -29.44 8.09 -1.62
N HIS A 41 -30.26 8.85 -0.86
CA HIS A 41 -30.27 8.78 0.60
C HIS A 41 -30.77 7.44 1.11
N LEU A 42 -31.84 6.90 0.51
CA LEU A 42 -32.35 5.59 0.87
C LEU A 42 -31.29 4.50 0.69
N ILE A 43 -30.64 4.46 -0.48
CA ILE A 43 -29.56 3.49 -0.75
C ILE A 43 -28.35 3.71 0.17
N THR A 44 -28.03 4.96 0.52
CA THR A 44 -26.92 5.28 1.43
C THR A 44 -27.14 4.76 2.85
N GLY A 45 -28.40 4.65 3.28
CA GLY A 45 -28.79 4.16 4.61
C GLY A 45 -28.95 2.64 4.71
N MET A 46 -28.90 1.91 3.59
CA MET A 46 -29.03 0.45 3.57
C MET A 46 -27.74 -0.23 4.04
N GLU A 47 -27.84 -1.09 5.06
CA GLU A 47 -26.73 -1.97 5.46
C GLU A 47 -26.53 -3.12 4.46
N ASP A 48 -27.64 -3.69 3.98
CA ASP A 48 -27.70 -4.70 2.94
C ASP A 48 -28.60 -4.26 1.80
N TYR A 49 -28.27 -4.66 0.57
CA TYR A 49 -29.04 -4.27 -0.60
C TYR A 49 -30.39 -5.00 -0.66
N ASP A 50 -31.49 -4.27 -0.46
CA ASP A 50 -32.85 -4.76 -0.66
C ASP A 50 -33.56 -4.06 -1.85
N GLU A 51 -33.83 -4.81 -2.92
CA GLU A 51 -34.55 -4.27 -4.07
C GLU A 51 -36.07 -4.21 -3.88
N LYS A 52 -36.64 -4.97 -2.94
CA LYS A 52 -38.08 -4.92 -2.65
C LYS A 52 -38.43 -3.58 -2.02
N GLU A 53 -37.66 -3.14 -1.03
CA GLU A 53 -37.82 -1.83 -0.38
C GLU A 53 -37.76 -0.68 -1.41
N LEU A 54 -36.80 -0.74 -2.33
CA LEU A 54 -36.71 0.25 -3.42
C LEU A 54 -37.93 0.21 -4.35
N LYS A 55 -38.48 -0.97 -4.65
CA LYS A 55 -39.65 -1.11 -5.51
C LYS A 55 -40.93 -0.61 -4.85
N GLU A 56 -41.09 -0.81 -3.55
CA GLU A 56 -42.25 -0.32 -2.80
C GLU A 56 -42.33 1.21 -2.86
N LYS A 57 -41.18 1.90 -2.76
CA LYS A 57 -41.14 3.36 -2.74
C LYS A 57 -41.10 4.01 -4.14
N PHE A 58 -40.41 3.40 -5.11
CA PHE A 58 -40.20 4.01 -6.43
C PHE A 58 -41.04 3.37 -7.55
N GLY A 59 -41.70 2.24 -7.30
CA GLY A 59 -42.62 1.59 -8.22
C GLY A 59 -41.98 1.14 -9.54
N SER A 60 -42.74 1.24 -10.63
CA SER A 60 -42.33 0.83 -11.98
C SER A 60 -41.20 1.67 -12.57
N ASN A 61 -41.00 2.91 -12.09
CA ASN A 61 -39.96 3.82 -12.58
C ASN A 61 -38.58 3.54 -11.98
N LEU A 62 -38.47 2.65 -10.98
CA LEU A 62 -37.20 2.35 -10.30
C LEU A 62 -36.03 2.04 -11.25
N PRO A 63 -36.17 1.23 -12.33
CA PRO A 63 -35.05 0.97 -13.24
C PRO A 63 -34.54 2.25 -13.94
N HIS A 64 -35.46 3.14 -14.33
CA HIS A 64 -35.12 4.42 -14.93
C HIS A 64 -34.46 5.35 -13.90
N ASP A 65 -35.03 5.44 -12.70
CA ASP A 65 -34.50 6.27 -11.60
C ASP A 65 -33.10 5.83 -11.19
N LYS A 66 -32.85 4.51 -11.10
CA LYS A 66 -31.52 3.94 -10.84
C LYS A 66 -30.51 4.30 -11.94
N ARG A 67 -30.90 4.19 -13.21
CA ARG A 67 -30.01 4.55 -14.34
C ARG A 67 -29.68 6.03 -14.32
N TYR A 68 -30.69 6.87 -14.13
CA TYR A 68 -30.50 8.32 -14.08
C TYR A 68 -29.60 8.71 -12.89
N LEU A 69 -29.86 8.17 -11.69
CA LEU A 69 -29.04 8.44 -10.52
C LEU A 69 -27.60 7.98 -10.72
N TYR A 70 -27.38 6.80 -11.30
CA TYR A 70 -26.04 6.33 -11.64
C TYR A 70 -25.31 7.31 -12.56
N ASP A 71 -25.95 7.75 -13.65
CA ASP A 71 -25.35 8.68 -14.61
C ASP A 71 -25.15 10.08 -14.00
N ALA A 72 -26.05 10.52 -13.11
CA ALA A 72 -25.95 11.78 -12.37
C ALA A 72 -24.77 11.76 -11.38
N ILE A 73 -24.61 10.67 -10.62
CA ILE A 73 -23.44 10.47 -9.75
C ILE A 73 -22.16 10.53 -10.58
N LEU A 74 -22.09 9.81 -11.71
CA LEU A 74 -20.89 9.84 -12.55
C LEU A 74 -20.61 11.22 -13.15
N ARG A 75 -21.62 12.02 -13.51
CA ARG A 75 -21.43 13.42 -13.92
C ARG A 75 -20.85 14.25 -12.79
N SER A 76 -21.53 14.27 -11.64
CA SER A 76 -21.12 15.03 -10.47
C SER A 76 -19.71 14.65 -9.99
N MET A 77 -19.37 13.36 -10.02
CA MET A 77 -18.05 12.88 -9.64
C MET A 77 -16.97 13.20 -10.68
N ARG A 78 -17.30 13.41 -11.96
CA ARG A 78 -16.35 13.95 -12.93
C ARG A 78 -16.02 15.40 -12.60
N ASP A 79 -17.03 16.22 -12.32
CA ASP A 79 -16.84 17.64 -11.99
C ASP A 79 -16.06 17.79 -10.67
N TYR A 80 -16.37 16.96 -9.67
CA TYR A 80 -15.62 16.90 -8.41
C TYR A 80 -14.13 16.54 -8.61
N ARG A 81 -13.85 15.71 -9.61
CA ARG A 81 -12.49 15.22 -9.89
C ARG A 81 -11.73 16.12 -10.86
N SER A 82 -12.40 16.81 -11.78
CA SER A 82 -11.73 17.64 -12.77
C SER A 82 -11.01 18.83 -12.16
N SER A 83 -11.61 19.45 -11.13
CA SER A 83 -10.94 20.50 -10.35
C SER A 83 -9.68 20.02 -9.61
N ASN A 84 -9.46 18.70 -9.50
CA ASN A 84 -8.40 18.08 -8.69
C ASN A 84 -7.47 17.17 -9.50
N SER A 85 -7.56 17.15 -10.84
CA SER A 85 -6.72 16.33 -11.72
C SER A 85 -6.24 17.16 -12.89
N PHE A 86 -4.92 17.30 -13.02
CA PHE A 86 -4.32 18.01 -14.14
C PHE A 86 -4.61 17.28 -15.46
N SER A 87 -4.63 15.94 -15.44
CA SER A 87 -5.00 15.11 -16.60
C SER A 87 -6.44 15.39 -17.06
N ALA A 88 -7.36 15.61 -16.13
CA ALA A 88 -8.73 16.01 -16.46
C ALA A 88 -8.80 17.42 -17.03
N GLN A 89 -8.06 18.38 -16.45
CA GLN A 89 -7.99 19.76 -16.97
C GLN A 89 -7.45 19.81 -18.40
N ILE A 90 -6.43 19.01 -18.73
CA ILE A 90 -5.92 18.90 -20.11
C ILE A 90 -7.03 18.42 -21.05
N ARG A 91 -7.77 17.37 -20.68
CA ARG A 91 -8.88 16.86 -21.49
C ARG A 91 -10.00 17.87 -21.65
N GLU A 92 -10.34 18.62 -20.61
CA GLU A 92 -11.33 19.70 -20.69
C GLU A 92 -10.90 20.80 -21.65
N MET A 93 -9.64 21.26 -21.59
CA MET A 93 -9.12 22.26 -22.52
C MET A 93 -9.12 21.76 -23.99
N ILE A 94 -8.85 20.48 -24.23
CA ILE A 94 -8.95 19.88 -25.57
C ILE A 94 -10.42 19.87 -26.05
N LEU A 95 -11.36 19.53 -25.17
CA LEU A 95 -12.80 19.56 -25.50
C LEU A 95 -13.29 20.99 -25.77
N ASP A 96 -12.88 21.95 -24.96
CA ASP A 96 -13.16 23.37 -25.17
C ASP A 96 -12.59 23.84 -26.51
N ALA A 97 -11.35 23.47 -26.84
CA ALA A 97 -10.74 23.81 -28.13
C ALA A 97 -11.53 23.24 -29.32
N ARG A 98 -11.98 21.98 -29.24
CA ARG A 98 -12.83 21.37 -30.27
C ARG A 98 -14.15 22.11 -30.43
N TYR A 99 -14.80 22.47 -29.32
CA TYR A 99 -16.04 23.24 -29.35
C TYR A 99 -15.84 24.63 -29.97
N LEU A 100 -14.78 25.34 -29.59
CA LEU A 100 -14.44 26.66 -30.15
C LEU A 100 -14.10 26.57 -31.64
N PHE A 101 -13.42 25.52 -32.06
CA PHE A 101 -13.14 25.24 -33.48
C PHE A 101 -14.43 25.08 -34.28
N GLU A 102 -15.41 24.32 -33.78
CA GLU A 102 -16.73 24.14 -34.43
C GLU A 102 -17.54 25.45 -34.54
N ARG A 103 -17.19 26.46 -33.75
CA ARG A 103 -17.77 27.80 -33.78
C ARG A 103 -16.94 28.81 -34.58
N GLU A 104 -15.90 28.34 -35.28
CA GLU A 104 -14.97 29.18 -36.06
C GLU A 104 -14.23 30.22 -35.19
N LEU A 105 -14.19 30.02 -33.87
CA LEU A 105 -13.48 30.87 -32.91
C LEU A 105 -12.01 30.44 -32.81
N TYR A 106 -11.30 30.50 -33.94
CA TYR A 106 -9.98 29.88 -34.13
C TYR A 106 -8.89 30.43 -33.20
N ASP A 107 -8.88 31.73 -32.92
CA ASP A 107 -7.87 32.30 -32.01
C ASP A 107 -8.09 31.80 -30.57
N GLN A 108 -9.35 31.68 -30.11
CA GLN A 108 -9.66 31.13 -28.79
C GLN A 108 -9.34 29.63 -28.73
N CYS A 109 -9.60 28.89 -29.81
CA CYS A 109 -9.19 27.49 -29.95
C CYS A 109 -7.67 27.33 -29.82
N ALA A 110 -6.88 28.18 -30.52
CA ALA A 110 -5.43 28.16 -30.45
C ALA A 110 -4.92 28.37 -29.01
N THR A 111 -5.44 29.38 -28.30
CA THR A 111 -5.09 29.66 -26.90
C THR A 111 -5.43 28.48 -25.98
N ARG A 112 -6.58 27.82 -26.19
CA ARG A 112 -6.93 26.63 -25.38
C ARG A 112 -6.00 25.45 -25.63
N LEU A 113 -5.60 25.21 -26.89
CA LEU A 113 -4.63 24.16 -27.23
C LEU A 113 -3.23 24.47 -26.67
N GLU A 114 -2.81 25.73 -26.70
CA GLU A 114 -1.52 26.17 -26.13
C GLU A 114 -1.46 25.91 -24.62
N ASN A 115 -2.46 26.38 -23.86
CA ASN A 115 -2.55 26.13 -22.42
C ASN A 115 -2.60 24.62 -22.10
N ALA A 116 -3.32 23.83 -22.90
CA ALA A 116 -3.35 22.38 -22.76
C ALA A 116 -1.98 21.74 -22.99
N LYS A 117 -1.24 22.24 -23.99
CA LYS A 117 0.08 21.72 -24.36
C LYS A 117 1.13 22.02 -23.30
N GLU A 118 1.14 23.24 -22.76
CA GLU A 118 2.01 23.64 -21.67
C GLU A 118 1.84 22.71 -20.46
N LEU A 119 0.60 22.53 -20.00
CA LEU A 119 0.32 21.65 -18.86
C LEU A 119 0.65 20.17 -19.18
N ALA A 120 0.38 19.70 -20.39
CA ALA A 120 0.71 18.34 -20.81
C ALA A 120 2.23 18.10 -20.86
N ILE A 121 3.02 19.08 -21.30
CA ILE A 121 4.49 19.01 -21.28
C ILE A 121 5.02 18.98 -19.85
N GLU A 122 4.50 19.84 -18.97
CA GLU A 122 4.92 19.86 -17.56
C GLU A 122 4.63 18.54 -16.81
N LEU A 123 3.56 17.84 -17.19
CA LEU A 123 3.23 16.52 -16.64
C LEU A 123 3.91 15.35 -17.37
N ASP A 124 4.62 15.62 -18.47
CA ASP A 124 5.16 14.61 -19.38
C ASP A 124 4.06 13.66 -19.94
N GLU A 125 2.84 14.16 -20.17
CA GLU A 125 1.69 13.38 -20.69
C GLU A 125 1.74 13.20 -22.21
N GLN A 126 2.66 12.36 -22.68
CA GLN A 126 2.90 12.15 -24.12
C GLN A 126 1.63 11.84 -24.95
N PRO A 127 0.68 11.00 -24.50
CA PRO A 127 -0.55 10.74 -25.26
C PRO A 127 -1.42 12.00 -25.45
N ALA A 128 -1.49 12.87 -24.44
CA ALA A 128 -2.25 14.10 -24.52
C ALA A 128 -1.57 15.13 -25.43
N ILE A 129 -0.23 15.23 -25.38
CA ILE A 129 0.54 16.05 -26.32
C ILE A 129 0.27 15.63 -27.77
N LEU A 130 0.23 14.31 -28.04
CA LEU A 130 -0.09 13.81 -29.38
C LEU A 130 -1.52 14.17 -29.81
N GLU A 131 -2.49 14.08 -28.91
CA GLU A 131 -3.87 14.50 -29.18
C GLU A 131 -3.95 16.00 -29.50
N ILE A 132 -3.28 16.84 -28.72
CA ILE A 132 -3.22 18.29 -28.93
C ILE A 132 -2.59 18.61 -30.28
N ILE A 133 -1.47 17.97 -30.64
CA ILE A 133 -0.81 18.17 -31.95
C ILE A 133 -1.76 17.83 -33.11
N LYS A 134 -2.62 16.82 -32.96
CA LYS A 134 -3.63 16.48 -34.00
C LYS A 134 -4.63 17.62 -34.18
N GLU A 135 -5.13 18.20 -33.09
CA GLU A 135 -6.04 19.35 -33.15
C GLU A 135 -5.33 20.61 -33.68
N GLU A 136 -4.07 20.85 -33.31
CA GLU A 136 -3.26 21.95 -33.87
C GLU A 136 -3.10 21.81 -35.38
N ARG A 137 -2.84 20.59 -35.89
CA ARG A 137 -2.75 20.34 -37.34
C ARG A 137 -4.08 20.59 -38.05
N ARG A 138 -5.19 20.19 -37.44
CA ARG A 138 -6.54 20.47 -37.94
C ARG A 138 -6.78 21.97 -38.03
N LEU A 139 -6.44 22.72 -36.97
CA LEU A 139 -6.56 24.17 -36.93
C LEU A 139 -5.72 24.86 -38.02
N VAL A 140 -4.46 24.44 -38.20
CA VAL A 140 -3.58 24.99 -39.24
C VAL A 140 -4.13 24.76 -40.65
N LEU A 141 -4.72 23.59 -40.92
CA LEU A 141 -5.32 23.25 -42.21
C LEU A 141 -6.60 24.03 -42.52
N ASP A 142 -7.33 24.44 -41.50
CA ASP A 142 -8.59 25.18 -41.65
C ASP A 142 -8.33 26.68 -41.84
N VAL A 143 -7.45 27.25 -41.00
CA VAL A 143 -7.11 28.68 -41.03
C VAL A 143 -6.23 29.06 -42.23
N ARG A 144 -5.35 28.15 -42.69
CA ARG A 144 -4.47 28.31 -43.87
C ARG A 144 -3.72 29.64 -43.98
N LYS A 145 -3.12 30.10 -42.87
CA LYS A 145 -2.18 31.25 -42.88
C LYS A 145 -1.02 31.00 -43.88
N PRO A 146 -0.36 32.04 -44.43
CA PRO A 146 0.66 31.88 -45.48
C PRO A 146 1.81 30.91 -45.17
N ASP A 147 2.08 30.64 -43.89
CA ASP A 147 3.13 29.75 -43.40
C ASP A 147 2.65 28.34 -43.01
N PHE A 148 1.44 27.93 -43.43
CA PHE A 148 0.81 26.68 -42.98
C PHE A 148 1.65 25.43 -43.28
N ASP A 149 2.32 25.33 -44.44
CA ASP A 149 3.19 24.18 -44.77
C ASP A 149 4.34 24.01 -43.76
N LYS A 150 4.97 25.11 -43.36
CA LYS A 150 6.04 25.10 -42.35
C LYS A 150 5.52 24.65 -41.00
N LYS A 151 4.35 25.16 -40.57
CA LYS A 151 3.70 24.77 -39.32
C LYS A 151 3.31 23.29 -39.31
N LEU A 152 2.78 22.76 -40.42
CA LEU A 152 2.44 21.34 -40.54
C LEU A 152 3.68 20.44 -40.46
N LYS A 153 4.78 20.82 -41.12
CA LYS A 153 6.05 20.07 -41.04
C LYS A 153 6.62 20.08 -39.62
N LEU A 154 6.54 21.21 -38.92
CA LEU A 154 6.96 21.29 -37.51
C LEU A 154 6.14 20.34 -36.63
N ARG A 155 4.80 20.41 -36.74
CA ARG A 155 3.89 19.53 -35.97
C ARG A 155 4.03 18.05 -36.32
N ALA A 156 4.37 17.72 -37.57
CA ALA A 156 4.69 16.35 -37.96
C ALA A 156 5.94 15.83 -37.24
N ARG A 157 7.04 16.60 -37.24
CA ARG A 157 8.27 16.25 -36.51
C ARG A 157 8.04 16.12 -35.00
N GLU A 158 7.30 17.04 -34.40
CA GLU A 158 6.91 16.94 -32.99
C GLU A 158 6.10 15.67 -32.71
N SER A 159 5.16 15.31 -33.59
CA SER A 159 4.38 14.08 -33.42
C SER A 159 5.24 12.81 -33.50
N GLU A 160 6.25 12.78 -34.36
CA GLU A 160 7.20 11.66 -34.44
C GLU A 160 8.01 11.53 -33.15
N GLN A 161 8.53 12.63 -32.62
CA GLN A 161 9.27 12.63 -31.34
C GLN A 161 8.40 12.14 -30.17
N VAL A 162 7.15 12.60 -30.10
CA VAL A 162 6.20 12.16 -29.06
C VAL A 162 5.88 10.67 -29.20
N ILE A 163 5.72 10.17 -30.43
CA ILE A 163 5.48 8.74 -30.69
C ILE A 163 6.66 7.89 -30.22
N GLU A 164 7.91 8.32 -30.46
CA GLU A 164 9.08 7.58 -29.98
C GLU A 164 9.13 7.52 -28.45
N LYS A 165 8.82 8.62 -27.75
CA LYS A 165 8.70 8.60 -26.28
C LYS A 165 7.62 7.65 -25.78
N ILE A 166 6.45 7.62 -26.44
CA ILE A 166 5.37 6.68 -26.10
C ILE A 166 5.83 5.23 -26.30
N LYS A 167 6.58 4.94 -27.37
CA LYS A 167 7.14 3.60 -27.60
C LYS A 167 8.11 3.19 -26.50
N GLU A 168 9.01 4.09 -26.08
CA GLU A 168 9.92 3.84 -24.95
C GLU A 168 9.14 3.56 -23.66
N GLU A 169 8.13 4.36 -23.33
CA GLU A 169 7.30 4.18 -22.13
C GLU A 169 6.61 2.81 -22.11
N LEU A 170 6.00 2.42 -23.23
CA LEU A 170 5.33 1.12 -23.35
C LEU A 170 6.32 -0.03 -23.28
N PHE A 171 7.50 0.12 -23.88
CA PHE A 171 8.56 -0.88 -23.83
C PHE A 171 8.97 -1.17 -22.38
N TYR A 172 9.30 -0.13 -21.60
CA TYR A 172 9.71 -0.30 -20.21
C TYR A 172 8.56 -0.70 -19.28
N GLN A 173 7.32 -0.31 -19.59
CA GLN A 173 6.13 -0.82 -18.88
C GLN A 173 5.98 -2.34 -19.06
N ASN A 174 6.11 -2.85 -20.29
CA ASN A 174 6.03 -4.28 -20.58
C ASN A 174 7.18 -5.06 -19.93
N LEU A 175 8.38 -4.48 -19.94
CA LEU A 175 9.56 -5.06 -19.29
C LEU A 175 9.36 -5.16 -17.77
N TYR A 176 8.86 -4.08 -17.16
CA TYR A 176 8.53 -4.04 -15.73
C TYR A 176 7.52 -5.12 -15.35
N GLU A 177 6.43 -5.27 -16.11
CA GLU A 177 5.40 -6.29 -15.86
C GLU A 177 5.96 -7.71 -15.97
N THR A 178 6.87 -7.93 -16.92
CA THR A 178 7.57 -9.21 -17.08
C THR A 178 8.43 -9.53 -15.86
N LEU A 179 9.29 -8.59 -15.43
CA LEU A 179 10.15 -8.77 -14.26
C LEU A 179 9.36 -8.89 -12.97
N LEU A 180 8.30 -8.10 -12.80
CA LEU A 180 7.42 -8.17 -11.64
C LEU A 180 6.77 -9.54 -11.51
N THR A 181 6.36 -10.13 -12.63
CA THR A 181 5.78 -11.49 -12.65
C THR A 181 6.78 -12.53 -12.15
N GLU A 182 8.05 -12.41 -12.53
CA GLU A 182 9.12 -13.31 -12.04
C GLU A 182 9.39 -13.09 -10.54
N VAL A 183 9.45 -11.84 -10.08
CA VAL A 183 9.64 -11.51 -8.65
C VAL A 183 8.49 -12.04 -7.80
N VAL A 184 7.24 -11.95 -8.27
CA VAL A 184 6.08 -12.50 -7.56
C VAL A 184 6.16 -14.03 -7.44
N ARG A 185 6.80 -14.72 -8.39
CA ARG A 185 6.95 -16.19 -8.38
C ARG A 185 8.10 -16.67 -7.51
N HIS A 186 9.24 -16.00 -7.58
CA HIS A 186 10.49 -16.53 -7.02
C HIS A 186 11.06 -15.71 -5.87
N LEU A 187 10.66 -14.43 -5.72
CA LEU A 187 11.27 -13.41 -4.85
C LEU A 187 12.76 -13.15 -5.16
N GLU A 188 13.56 -14.22 -5.20
CA GLU A 188 14.96 -14.33 -5.60
C GLU A 188 15.18 -15.68 -6.30
N LEU A 189 15.99 -15.72 -7.36
CA LEU A 189 16.33 -16.96 -8.05
C LEU A 189 17.35 -17.76 -7.26
N LYS A 190 17.06 -19.05 -7.04
CA LYS A 190 17.89 -19.94 -6.20
C LYS A 190 18.99 -20.68 -6.95
N THR A 191 18.85 -20.85 -8.27
CA THR A 191 19.82 -21.63 -9.06
C THR A 191 20.63 -20.73 -9.97
N GLU A 192 21.94 -21.01 -10.08
CA GLU A 192 22.83 -20.28 -10.98
C GLU A 192 22.38 -20.39 -12.44
N LYS A 193 21.80 -21.53 -12.84
CA LYS A 193 21.25 -21.70 -14.19
C LYS A 193 20.13 -20.69 -14.48
N ASP A 194 19.22 -20.47 -13.54
CA ASP A 194 18.14 -19.50 -13.71
C ASP A 194 18.67 -18.07 -13.74
N LYS A 195 19.64 -17.75 -12.88
CA LYS A 195 20.31 -16.45 -12.88
C LYS A 195 21.00 -16.15 -14.23
N VAL A 196 21.74 -17.11 -14.79
CA VAL A 196 22.38 -16.97 -16.11
C VAL A 196 21.35 -16.78 -17.22
N ASN A 197 20.25 -17.51 -17.20
CA ASN A 197 19.17 -17.35 -18.19
C ASN A 197 18.50 -15.97 -18.10
N LEU A 198 18.27 -15.48 -16.87
CA LEU A 198 17.73 -14.14 -16.63
C LEU A 198 18.66 -13.07 -17.19
N LYS A 199 19.95 -13.16 -16.87
CA LYS A 199 20.99 -12.25 -17.36
C LYS A 199 21.02 -12.19 -18.88
N LYS A 200 21.12 -13.35 -19.54
CA LYS A 200 21.11 -13.46 -21.00
C LYS A 200 19.87 -12.81 -21.65
N LYS A 201 18.71 -12.89 -20.99
CA LYS A 201 17.45 -12.35 -21.51
C LYS A 201 17.33 -10.83 -21.34
N PHE A 202 17.81 -10.27 -20.23
CA PHE A 202 17.50 -8.89 -19.83
C PHE A 202 18.69 -7.94 -19.76
N GLU A 203 19.93 -8.41 -19.54
CA GLU A 203 21.11 -7.53 -19.50
C GLU A 203 21.30 -6.69 -20.77
N PRO A 204 21.14 -7.23 -22.00
CA PRO A 204 21.34 -6.42 -23.21
C PRO A 204 20.41 -5.20 -23.30
N VAL A 205 19.23 -5.29 -22.67
CA VAL A 205 18.25 -4.20 -22.63
C VAL A 205 18.51 -3.27 -21.44
N LEU A 206 18.81 -3.83 -20.27
CA LEU A 206 18.97 -3.04 -19.04
C LEU A 206 20.31 -2.30 -18.95
N LEU A 207 21.35 -2.82 -19.60
CA LEU A 207 22.68 -2.21 -19.67
C LEU A 207 22.85 -1.27 -20.88
N ALA A 208 21.82 -1.11 -21.70
CA ALA A 208 21.80 -0.09 -22.75
C ALA A 208 21.71 1.33 -22.15
N GLU A 209 21.79 2.34 -23.02
CA GLU A 209 21.61 3.73 -22.60
C GLU A 209 20.21 3.94 -21.96
N PRO A 210 20.11 4.73 -20.88
CA PRO A 210 18.83 5.06 -20.28
C PRO A 210 17.87 5.72 -21.29
N PRO A 211 16.55 5.50 -21.17
CA PRO A 211 15.58 6.09 -22.08
C PRO A 211 15.56 7.62 -22.01
N GLN A 212 15.19 8.25 -23.12
CA GLN A 212 15.05 9.70 -23.21
C GLN A 212 13.70 10.19 -22.66
N SER A 213 12.63 9.37 -22.77
CA SER A 213 11.37 9.67 -22.09
C SER A 213 11.55 9.68 -20.57
N ASN A 214 11.12 10.78 -19.94
CA ASN A 214 11.26 10.97 -18.51
C ASN A 214 10.39 9.98 -17.72
N ARG A 215 9.16 9.68 -18.15
CA ARG A 215 8.36 8.57 -17.58
C ARG A 215 8.98 7.20 -17.78
N ALA A 216 9.56 6.94 -18.94
CA ALA A 216 10.25 5.69 -19.20
C ALA A 216 11.47 5.52 -18.28
N LEU A 217 12.16 6.60 -17.95
CA LEU A 217 13.33 6.60 -17.05
C LEU A 217 12.98 6.08 -15.64
N ARG A 218 11.83 6.48 -15.07
CA ARG A 218 11.37 5.89 -13.79
C ARG A 218 11.19 4.38 -13.90
N ARG A 219 10.57 3.91 -14.98
CA ARG A 219 10.33 2.48 -15.23
C ARG A 219 11.63 1.71 -15.48
N TYR A 220 12.58 2.31 -16.17
CA TYR A 220 13.92 1.77 -16.38
C TYR A 220 14.60 1.44 -15.04
N TYR A 221 14.66 2.39 -14.09
CA TYR A 221 15.23 2.13 -12.76
C TYR A 221 14.44 1.07 -11.99
N GLN A 222 13.11 1.05 -12.07
CA GLN A 222 12.29 -0.01 -11.46
C GLN A 222 12.62 -1.38 -12.06
N CYS A 223 12.82 -1.49 -13.37
CA CYS A 223 13.23 -2.73 -14.02
C CYS A 223 14.60 -3.20 -13.53
N ILE A 224 15.58 -2.30 -13.42
CA ILE A 224 16.91 -2.65 -12.88
C ILE A 224 16.80 -3.13 -11.44
N ALA A 225 15.99 -2.47 -10.60
CA ALA A 225 15.77 -2.88 -9.22
C ALA A 225 15.16 -4.29 -9.15
N LEU A 226 14.10 -4.58 -9.92
CA LEU A 226 13.47 -5.91 -9.94
C LEU A 226 14.40 -7.00 -10.50
N PHE A 227 15.19 -6.66 -11.52
CA PHE A 227 16.19 -7.57 -12.08
C PHE A 227 17.26 -7.95 -11.05
N ASN A 228 17.81 -6.96 -10.35
CA ASN A 228 18.82 -7.20 -9.31
C ASN A 228 18.22 -7.89 -8.07
N GLN A 229 16.95 -7.65 -7.76
CA GLN A 229 16.24 -8.38 -6.71
C GLN A 229 16.18 -9.88 -7.03
N LEU A 230 15.90 -10.26 -8.28
CA LEU A 230 15.93 -11.66 -8.71
C LEU A 230 17.32 -12.29 -8.61
N LEU A 231 18.38 -11.50 -8.76
CA LEU A 231 19.76 -11.97 -8.64
C LEU A 231 20.27 -12.05 -7.19
N GLY A 232 19.58 -11.37 -6.26
CA GLY A 232 20.02 -11.22 -4.87
C GLY A 232 20.98 -10.04 -4.63
N GLU A 233 21.13 -9.15 -5.62
CA GLU A 233 22.08 -8.04 -5.61
C GLU A 233 21.49 -6.81 -4.89
N GLN A 234 21.45 -6.87 -3.56
CA GLN A 234 20.67 -5.91 -2.75
C GLN A 234 21.18 -4.46 -2.80
N GLU A 235 22.47 -4.23 -3.03
CA GLU A 235 23.03 -2.88 -3.18
C GLU A 235 22.51 -2.17 -4.43
N GLU A 236 22.40 -2.89 -5.54
CA GLU A 236 21.84 -2.37 -6.78
C GLU A 236 20.34 -2.15 -6.69
N VAL A 237 19.60 -3.02 -5.98
CA VAL A 237 18.18 -2.78 -5.66
C VAL A 237 18.01 -1.44 -4.95
N PHE A 238 18.84 -1.20 -3.93
CA PHE A 238 18.82 0.03 -3.15
C PHE A 238 19.12 1.27 -4.01
N LYS A 239 20.20 1.24 -4.79
CA LYS A 239 20.61 2.34 -5.66
C LYS A 239 19.50 2.73 -6.64
N ASN A 240 18.89 1.75 -7.30
CA ASN A 240 17.89 2.01 -8.33
C ASN A 240 16.55 2.47 -7.74
N TYR A 241 16.10 1.95 -6.58
CA TYR A 241 14.91 2.52 -5.93
C TYR A 241 15.15 3.93 -5.37
N SER A 242 16.39 4.30 -5.04
CA SER A 242 16.73 5.67 -4.68
C SER A 242 16.55 6.61 -5.88
N GLU A 243 17.06 6.23 -7.06
CA GLU A 243 16.83 6.97 -8.31
C GLU A 243 15.35 7.11 -8.66
N VAL A 244 14.54 6.08 -8.40
CA VAL A 244 13.07 6.16 -8.57
C VAL A 244 12.45 7.22 -7.67
N VAL A 245 12.85 7.29 -6.40
CA VAL A 245 12.34 8.31 -5.46
C VAL A 245 12.83 9.71 -5.86
N ASP A 246 14.10 9.86 -6.24
CA ASP A 246 14.64 11.13 -6.72
C ASP A 246 14.00 11.59 -8.03
N TRP A 247 13.56 10.65 -8.88
CA TRP A 247 12.74 10.96 -10.04
C TRP A 247 11.42 11.63 -9.63
N TRP A 248 10.74 11.15 -8.59
CA TRP A 248 9.51 11.78 -8.10
C TRP A 248 9.75 13.19 -7.57
N GLU A 249 10.87 13.44 -6.89
CA GLU A 249 11.21 14.77 -6.38
C GLU A 249 11.54 15.77 -7.50
N ARG A 250 12.09 15.29 -8.63
CA ARG A 250 12.30 16.08 -9.85
C ARG A 250 11.01 16.35 -10.65
N ASN A 251 9.92 15.65 -10.34
CA ASN A 251 8.66 15.70 -11.10
C ASN A 251 7.45 16.02 -10.19
N PRO A 252 7.38 17.20 -9.55
CA PRO A 252 6.44 17.49 -8.47
C PRO A 252 4.97 17.49 -8.90
N LYS A 253 4.62 18.02 -10.08
CA LYS A 253 3.24 18.02 -10.59
C LYS A 253 2.75 16.59 -10.87
N TYR A 254 3.62 15.76 -11.44
CA TYR A 254 3.32 14.34 -11.65
C TYR A 254 3.22 13.59 -10.31
N LYS A 255 4.06 13.92 -9.32
CA LYS A 255 3.95 13.40 -7.95
C LYS A 255 2.61 13.76 -7.30
N GLU A 256 2.11 14.97 -7.51
CA GLU A 256 0.79 15.38 -7.02
C GLU A 256 -0.35 14.60 -7.69
N GLU A 257 -0.31 14.43 -9.01
CA GLU A 257 -1.33 13.69 -9.77
C GLU A 257 -1.35 12.19 -9.39
N GLU A 258 -0.17 11.57 -9.32
CA GLU A 258 0.03 10.13 -9.14
C GLU A 258 0.59 9.79 -7.75
N PHE A 259 0.16 10.52 -6.72
CA PHE A 259 0.70 10.40 -5.36
C PHE A 259 0.67 8.97 -4.79
N TYR A 260 -0.37 8.19 -5.09
CA TYR A 260 -0.42 6.79 -4.68
C TYR A 260 0.77 5.98 -5.20
N ARG A 261 1.20 6.21 -6.47
CA ARG A 261 2.35 5.52 -7.06
C ARG A 261 3.65 5.95 -6.41
N TYR A 262 3.80 7.25 -6.10
CA TYR A 262 4.92 7.74 -5.30
C TYR A 262 5.03 6.97 -3.98
N ILE A 263 3.94 6.83 -3.23
CA ILE A 263 3.94 6.08 -1.96
C ILE A 263 4.32 4.60 -2.15
N VAL A 264 3.88 3.97 -3.24
CA VAL A 264 4.28 2.59 -3.57
C VAL A 264 5.79 2.51 -3.83
N ASP A 265 6.34 3.42 -4.62
CA ASP A 265 7.77 3.42 -4.96
C ASP A 265 8.65 3.75 -3.76
N THR A 266 8.26 4.74 -2.95
CA THR A 266 8.96 5.04 -1.69
C THR A 266 8.87 3.87 -0.72
N SER A 267 7.74 3.14 -0.69
CA SER A 267 7.65 1.91 0.12
C SER A 267 8.63 0.83 -0.35
N ASN A 268 8.87 0.72 -1.66
CA ASN A 268 9.85 -0.22 -2.18
C ASN A 268 11.27 0.16 -1.74
N LEU A 269 11.61 1.45 -1.72
CA LEU A 269 12.87 1.96 -1.15
C LEU A 269 12.97 1.67 0.35
N LEU A 270 11.93 1.95 1.12
CA LEU A 270 11.88 1.63 2.56
C LEU A 270 12.05 0.13 2.81
N HIS A 271 11.43 -0.71 1.98
CA HIS A 271 11.63 -2.16 2.05
C HIS A 271 13.09 -2.53 1.76
N ALA A 272 13.70 -1.97 0.70
CA ALA A 272 15.11 -2.20 0.38
C ALA A 272 16.04 -1.79 1.54
N TYR A 273 15.76 -0.68 2.25
CA TYR A 273 16.50 -0.33 3.46
C TYR A 273 16.38 -1.38 4.55
N THR A 274 15.15 -1.84 4.81
CA THR A 274 14.90 -2.83 5.87
C THR A 274 15.55 -4.18 5.57
N SER A 275 15.54 -4.63 4.32
CA SER A 275 16.17 -5.90 3.92
C SER A 275 17.70 -5.85 3.96
N ASN A 276 18.29 -4.66 3.88
CA ASN A 276 19.74 -4.43 3.97
C ASN A 276 20.22 -4.03 5.38
N GLY A 277 19.33 -4.05 6.38
CA GLY A 277 19.68 -3.62 7.74
C GLY A 277 20.01 -2.12 7.89
N LYS A 278 19.75 -1.30 6.86
CA LYS A 278 20.06 0.14 6.83
C LYS A 278 18.94 0.96 7.48
N PHE A 279 18.57 0.62 8.71
CA PHE A 279 17.43 1.23 9.42
C PHE A 279 17.65 2.71 9.75
N ASN A 280 18.90 3.13 9.92
CA ASN A 280 19.31 4.52 10.17
C ASN A 280 18.90 5.49 9.04
N LEU A 281 18.63 5.00 7.83
CA LEU A 281 18.21 5.82 6.69
C LEU A 281 16.68 5.95 6.56
N LEU A 282 15.90 5.17 7.34
CA LEU A 282 14.43 5.24 7.32
C LEU A 282 13.88 6.62 7.74
N PRO A 283 14.37 7.27 8.82
CA PRO A 283 13.77 8.53 9.31
C PRO A 283 13.71 9.62 8.24
N GLY A 284 14.79 9.82 7.47
CA GLY A 284 14.83 10.86 6.43
C GLY A 284 13.84 10.62 5.28
N VAL A 285 13.54 9.37 4.95
CA VAL A 285 12.51 9.04 3.94
C VAL A 285 11.10 9.15 4.52
N LEU A 286 10.91 8.71 5.77
CA LEU A 286 9.62 8.81 6.45
C LEU A 286 9.21 10.27 6.69
N GLU A 287 10.15 11.14 7.04
CA GLU A 287 9.91 12.58 7.19
C GLU A 287 9.44 13.22 5.88
N LYS A 288 10.09 12.87 4.75
CA LYS A 288 9.63 13.31 3.42
C LYS A 288 8.19 12.85 3.18
N MET A 289 7.86 11.58 3.41
CA MET A 289 6.49 11.07 3.25
C MET A 289 5.46 11.75 4.17
N GLU A 290 5.86 12.12 5.39
CA GLU A 290 4.98 12.78 6.37
C GLU A 290 4.66 14.22 5.97
N ASN A 291 5.64 14.95 5.46
CA ASN A 291 5.49 16.33 5.01
C ASN A 291 4.57 16.46 3.78
N TYR A 292 4.45 15.41 2.97
CA TYR A 292 3.51 15.37 1.86
C TYR A 292 2.17 14.80 2.29
N SER A 293 1.23 15.67 2.63
CA SER A 293 -0.15 15.28 2.97
C SER A 293 -1.01 15.09 1.72
N PRO A 294 -1.48 13.88 1.39
CA PRO A 294 -2.38 13.70 0.27
C PRO A 294 -3.72 14.40 0.49
N ARG A 295 -4.30 14.94 -0.59
CA ARG A 295 -5.65 15.54 -0.55
C ARG A 295 -6.74 14.50 -0.30
N LYS A 296 -6.57 13.29 -0.85
CA LYS A 296 -7.58 12.21 -0.82
C LYS A 296 -7.50 11.39 0.48
N LEU A 297 -8.64 11.09 1.07
CA LEU A 297 -8.73 10.29 2.30
C LEU A 297 -8.15 8.88 2.14
N HIS A 298 -8.37 8.26 0.97
CA HIS A 298 -7.81 6.94 0.65
C HIS A 298 -6.28 6.95 0.72
N ASP A 299 -5.65 7.91 0.05
CA ASP A 299 -4.21 8.08 0.02
C ASP A 299 -3.66 8.37 1.43
N LYS A 300 -4.38 9.13 2.26
CA LYS A 300 -4.02 9.32 3.69
C LYS A 300 -3.97 7.99 4.45
N GLY A 301 -4.92 7.09 4.18
CA GLY A 301 -4.92 5.75 4.79
C GLY A 301 -3.73 4.89 4.34
N VAL A 302 -3.35 4.98 3.06
CA VAL A 302 -2.17 4.28 2.52
C VAL A 302 -0.88 4.84 3.15
N VAL A 303 -0.73 6.16 3.24
CA VAL A 303 0.40 6.80 3.92
C VAL A 303 0.45 6.37 5.39
N PHE A 304 -0.66 6.47 6.11
CA PHE A 304 -0.76 6.04 7.50
C PHE A 304 -0.29 4.59 7.69
N GLN A 305 -0.77 3.68 6.84
CA GLN A 305 -0.37 2.28 6.88
C GLN A 305 1.15 2.11 6.72
N LYS A 306 1.75 2.75 5.71
CA LYS A 306 3.19 2.64 5.43
C LYS A 306 4.02 3.25 6.55
N MET A 307 3.65 4.45 7.00
CA MET A 307 4.29 5.14 8.12
C MET A 307 4.27 4.30 9.40
N ALA A 308 3.12 3.71 9.74
CA ALA A 308 3.00 2.85 10.92
C ALA A 308 3.93 1.64 10.84
N ILE A 309 3.95 0.93 9.71
CA ILE A 309 4.80 -0.26 9.52
C ILE A 309 6.28 0.11 9.66
N TYR A 310 6.76 1.11 8.93
CA TYR A 310 8.19 1.41 8.87
C TYR A 310 8.71 2.16 10.09
N LYS A 311 7.90 3.02 10.75
CA LYS A 311 8.27 3.58 12.06
C LYS A 311 8.41 2.48 13.12
N LEU A 312 7.48 1.51 13.16
CA LEU A 312 7.61 0.36 14.06
C LEU A 312 8.85 -0.50 13.74
N MET A 313 9.14 -0.73 12.46
CA MET A 313 10.36 -1.46 12.06
C MET A 313 11.63 -0.71 12.47
N TYR A 314 11.65 0.62 12.36
CA TYR A 314 12.77 1.43 12.82
C TYR A 314 13.02 1.21 14.33
N HIS A 315 12.00 1.38 15.17
CA HIS A 315 12.14 1.19 16.62
C HIS A 315 12.56 -0.25 16.97
N LEU A 316 11.94 -1.25 16.35
CA LEU A 316 12.25 -2.68 16.59
C LEU A 316 13.70 -3.06 16.25
N ASN A 317 14.34 -2.39 15.30
CA ASN A 317 15.67 -2.79 14.82
C ASN A 317 16.80 -1.85 15.27
N THR A 318 16.48 -0.62 15.68
CA THR A 318 17.49 0.33 16.20
C THR A 318 17.54 0.36 17.72
N GLY A 319 16.45 -0.04 18.38
CA GLY A 319 16.33 0.07 19.83
C GLY A 319 16.06 1.48 20.34
N ASP A 320 15.92 2.46 19.45
CA ASP A 320 15.42 3.79 19.83
C ASP A 320 13.97 3.66 20.28
N ILE A 321 13.70 3.78 21.58
CA ILE A 321 12.35 3.71 22.15
C ILE A 321 11.71 5.09 22.33
N SER A 322 12.38 6.16 21.89
CA SER A 322 11.85 7.51 21.99
C SER A 322 10.55 7.66 21.18
N GLY A 323 9.54 8.27 21.79
CA GLY A 323 8.25 8.52 21.12
C GLY A 323 7.37 7.28 20.85
N VAL A 324 7.80 6.05 21.18
CA VAL A 324 7.04 4.81 20.90
C VAL A 324 5.63 4.84 21.48
N SER A 325 5.47 5.33 22.71
CA SER A 325 4.14 5.43 23.35
C SER A 325 3.19 6.36 22.57
N SER A 326 3.71 7.50 22.08
CA SER A 326 2.94 8.42 21.23
C SER A 326 2.60 7.78 19.89
N LEU A 327 3.55 7.08 19.26
CA LEU A 327 3.33 6.35 18.00
C LEU A 327 2.21 5.31 18.14
N ILE A 328 2.24 4.48 19.18
CA ILE A 328 1.20 3.46 19.43
C ILE A 328 -0.18 4.12 19.59
N GLN A 329 -0.27 5.24 20.33
CA GLN A 329 -1.52 5.97 20.50
C GLN A 329 -2.04 6.56 19.18
N GLN A 330 -1.15 7.10 18.34
CA GLN A 330 -1.49 7.60 17.01
C GLN A 330 -1.98 6.48 16.10
N ILE A 331 -1.33 5.31 16.14
CA ILE A 331 -1.74 4.13 15.36
C ILE A 331 -3.13 3.66 15.78
N ASP A 332 -3.43 3.57 17.08
CA ASP A 332 -4.73 3.12 17.55
C ASP A 332 -5.87 4.06 17.14
N LYS A 333 -5.62 5.38 17.21
CA LYS A 333 -6.53 6.40 16.66
C LYS A 333 -6.69 6.23 15.14
N GLY A 334 -5.59 6.02 14.42
CA GLY A 334 -5.59 5.84 12.97
C GLY A 334 -6.38 4.62 12.51
N PHE A 335 -6.39 3.52 13.28
CA PHE A 335 -7.24 2.36 12.99
C PHE A 335 -8.74 2.65 13.04
N SER A 336 -9.17 3.71 13.72
CA SER A 336 -10.56 4.18 13.73
C SER A 336 -10.86 5.17 12.60
N GLN A 337 -9.83 5.83 12.07
CA GLN A 337 -9.95 6.85 11.02
C GLN A 337 -9.84 6.26 9.61
N PHE A 338 -9.03 5.22 9.43
CA PHE A 338 -8.70 4.65 8.13
C PHE A 338 -9.08 3.17 8.05
N THR A 339 -9.76 2.81 6.97
CA THR A 339 -10.04 1.41 6.64
C THR A 339 -8.81 0.78 6.01
N LEU A 340 -8.18 -0.15 6.72
CA LEU A 340 -7.01 -0.89 6.25
C LEU A 340 -7.36 -2.35 5.95
N LYS A 341 -6.60 -2.98 5.04
CA LYS A 341 -6.66 -4.42 4.81
C LYS A 341 -6.30 -5.19 6.08
N THR A 342 -6.97 -6.31 6.32
CA THR A 342 -6.77 -7.16 7.51
C THR A 342 -5.30 -7.57 7.68
N GLU A 343 -4.63 -7.98 6.59
CA GLU A 343 -3.21 -8.36 6.61
C GLU A 343 -2.32 -7.24 7.14
N SER A 344 -2.63 -6.00 6.78
CA SER A 344 -1.83 -4.83 7.17
C SER A 344 -2.06 -4.47 8.63
N ARG A 345 -3.31 -4.60 9.11
CA ARG A 345 -3.64 -4.44 10.53
C ARG A 345 -2.91 -5.48 11.38
N LEU A 346 -2.90 -6.75 10.95
CA LEU A 346 -2.17 -7.82 11.62
C LEU A 346 -0.67 -7.52 11.73
N VAL A 347 -0.03 -7.07 10.66
CA VAL A 347 1.40 -6.70 10.67
C VAL A 347 1.67 -5.59 11.67
N ILE A 348 0.88 -4.52 11.65
CA ILE A 348 1.06 -3.37 12.55
C ILE A 348 0.84 -3.80 14.01
N MET A 349 -0.24 -4.52 14.30
CA MET A 349 -0.55 -4.98 15.66
C MET A 349 0.54 -5.90 16.20
N PHE A 350 1.06 -6.83 15.40
CA PHE A 350 2.12 -7.73 15.83
C PHE A 350 3.44 -7.01 16.08
N ASN A 351 3.81 -6.06 15.21
CA ASN A 351 5.02 -5.26 15.43
C ASN A 351 4.90 -4.44 16.73
N ILE A 352 3.72 -3.91 17.06
CA ILE A 352 3.46 -3.27 18.36
C ILE A 352 3.61 -4.28 19.51
N SER A 353 3.00 -5.46 19.41
CA SER A 353 3.13 -6.52 20.41
C SER A 353 4.59 -6.91 20.65
N ALA A 354 5.37 -7.13 19.59
CA ALA A 354 6.79 -7.47 19.70
C ALA A 354 7.61 -6.34 20.37
N LEU A 355 7.32 -5.08 20.02
CA LEU A 355 8.00 -3.92 20.60
C LEU A 355 7.70 -3.79 22.10
N LEU A 356 6.43 -3.91 22.48
CA LEU A 356 5.99 -3.88 23.88
C LEU A 356 6.54 -5.07 24.68
N PHE A 357 6.63 -6.25 24.06
CA PHE A 357 7.24 -7.42 24.67
C PHE A 357 8.73 -7.19 24.99
N ILE A 358 9.48 -6.63 24.05
CA ILE A 358 10.89 -6.28 24.25
C ILE A 358 11.06 -5.21 25.34
N MET A 359 10.13 -4.25 25.39
CA MET A 359 10.10 -3.22 26.44
C MET A 359 9.61 -3.73 27.80
N GLU A 360 9.17 -4.99 27.87
CA GLU A 360 8.59 -5.65 29.06
C GLU A 360 7.30 -4.96 29.59
N ASP A 361 6.59 -4.23 28.73
CA ASP A 361 5.24 -3.71 29.02
C ASP A 361 4.21 -4.81 28.74
N MET A 362 4.17 -5.80 29.63
CA MET A 362 3.40 -7.04 29.45
C MET A 362 1.89 -6.79 29.37
N GLU A 363 1.36 -5.82 30.12
CA GLU A 363 -0.07 -5.47 30.10
C GLU A 363 -0.50 -4.96 28.72
N LYS A 364 0.23 -3.99 28.15
CA LYS A 364 -0.09 -3.49 26.81
C LYS A 364 0.23 -4.52 25.74
N CYS A 365 1.30 -5.29 25.88
CA CYS A 365 1.61 -6.38 24.96
C CYS A 365 0.46 -7.38 24.89
N ASN A 366 -0.08 -7.79 26.04
CA ASN A 366 -1.24 -8.67 26.16
C ASN A 366 -2.45 -8.09 25.41
N TYR A 367 -2.78 -6.82 25.68
CA TYR A 367 -3.88 -6.10 25.01
C TYR A 367 -3.79 -6.20 23.47
N TRP A 368 -2.61 -5.95 22.89
CA TRP A 368 -2.42 -6.03 21.44
C TRP A 368 -2.45 -7.46 20.91
N CYS A 369 -1.87 -8.44 21.63
CA CYS A 369 -1.93 -9.84 21.24
C CYS A 369 -3.38 -10.37 21.25
N VAL A 370 -4.17 -10.02 22.26
CA VAL A 370 -5.58 -10.41 22.37
C VAL A 370 -6.41 -9.87 21.20
N ARG A 371 -6.11 -8.67 20.71
CA ARG A 371 -6.78 -8.11 19.52
C ARG A 371 -6.50 -8.92 18.26
N ILE A 372 -5.30 -9.48 18.13
CA ILE A 372 -4.94 -10.37 17.01
C ILE A 372 -5.68 -11.71 17.17
N VAL A 373 -5.59 -12.32 18.34
CA VAL A 373 -6.04 -13.70 18.58
C VAL A 373 -7.57 -13.83 18.67
N LYS A 374 -8.27 -12.85 19.27
CA LYS A 374 -9.71 -12.95 19.55
C LYS A 374 -10.61 -12.25 18.51
N LYS A 375 -10.16 -11.18 17.85
CA LYS A 375 -11.01 -10.37 16.93
C LYS A 375 -10.87 -10.73 15.46
N GLU A 376 -9.79 -11.38 15.03
CA GLU A 376 -9.51 -11.61 13.61
C GLU A 376 -9.37 -13.11 13.29
N THR A 377 -10.46 -13.88 13.37
CA THR A 377 -10.50 -15.25 12.82
C THR A 377 -10.52 -15.19 11.29
N THR A 378 -9.37 -14.90 10.70
CA THR A 378 -9.13 -14.84 9.26
C THR A 378 -8.16 -15.92 8.83
N LYS A 379 -8.26 -16.37 7.57
CA LYS A 379 -7.23 -17.22 6.96
C LYS A 379 -5.98 -16.44 6.54
N ALA A 380 -6.03 -15.12 6.64
CA ALA A 380 -4.91 -14.24 6.30
C ALA A 380 -3.82 -14.28 7.38
N ARG A 381 -2.55 -14.28 6.96
CA ARG A 381 -1.36 -14.18 7.82
C ARG A 381 -1.41 -15.10 9.06
N LEU A 382 -1.62 -16.41 8.84
CA LEU A 382 -1.60 -17.43 9.89
C LEU A 382 -0.28 -17.43 10.68
N ASP A 383 0.83 -17.04 10.03
CA ASP A 383 2.14 -16.83 10.67
C ASP A 383 2.06 -15.81 11.80
N ILE A 384 1.41 -14.66 11.59
CA ILE A 384 1.22 -13.61 12.60
C ILE A 384 0.34 -14.10 13.75
N GLN A 385 -0.78 -14.73 13.43
CA GLN A 385 -1.72 -15.19 14.46
C GLN A 385 -1.09 -16.25 15.36
N ARG A 386 -0.27 -17.15 14.79
CA ARG A 386 0.52 -18.13 15.54
C ARG A 386 1.55 -17.45 16.46
N ALA A 387 2.35 -16.54 15.91
CA ALA A 387 3.35 -15.80 16.69
C ALA A 387 2.72 -14.98 17.83
N ALA A 388 1.63 -14.27 17.56
CA ALA A 388 0.90 -13.50 18.56
C ALA A 388 0.28 -14.38 19.66
N SER A 389 -0.17 -15.60 19.33
CA SER A 389 -0.67 -16.55 20.32
C SER A 389 0.43 -17.00 21.29
N ILE A 390 1.66 -17.14 20.79
CA ILE A 390 2.82 -17.45 21.63
C ILE A 390 3.21 -16.24 22.48
N LEU A 391 3.29 -15.03 21.93
CA LEU A 391 3.59 -13.84 22.74
C LEU A 391 2.52 -13.61 23.83
N TYR A 392 1.24 -13.79 23.50
CA TYR A 392 0.14 -13.78 24.47
C TYR A 392 0.42 -14.71 25.66
N LEU A 393 0.83 -15.96 25.40
CA LEU A 393 1.17 -16.91 26.47
C LEU A 393 2.27 -16.36 27.39
N PHE A 394 3.33 -15.79 26.83
CA PHE A 394 4.45 -15.28 27.63
C PHE A 394 4.11 -14.03 28.43
N THR A 395 3.14 -13.21 27.97
CA THR A 395 2.62 -12.11 28.80
C THR A 395 1.87 -12.60 30.04
N GLU A 396 1.28 -13.79 29.98
CA GLU A 396 0.50 -14.37 31.07
C GLU A 396 1.40 -15.14 32.05
N ILE A 397 2.44 -15.84 31.56
CA ILE A 397 3.44 -16.50 32.41
C ILE A 397 4.15 -15.49 33.33
N ASP A 398 4.40 -14.28 32.83
CA ASP A 398 5.10 -13.24 33.60
C ASP A 398 4.31 -12.72 34.81
N THR A 399 3.03 -13.09 34.94
CA THR A 399 2.20 -12.75 36.10
C THR A 399 2.49 -13.64 37.32
N ASP A 400 3.31 -14.69 37.17
CA ASP A 400 3.66 -15.69 38.18
C ASP A 400 2.43 -16.38 38.83
N ASP A 401 1.26 -16.38 38.16
CA ASP A 401 0.06 -17.10 38.57
C ASP A 401 -0.04 -18.43 37.79
N PRO A 402 0.12 -19.59 38.46
CA PRO A 402 0.08 -20.90 37.80
C PRO A 402 -1.28 -21.26 37.20
N GLU A 403 -2.39 -20.77 37.78
CA GLU A 403 -3.74 -21.04 37.29
C GLU A 403 -4.02 -20.24 36.02
N VAL A 404 -3.58 -18.97 36.00
CA VAL A 404 -3.63 -18.10 34.81
C VAL A 404 -2.80 -18.72 33.69
N THR A 405 -1.58 -19.15 33.98
CA THR A 405 -0.69 -19.79 33.00
C THR A 405 -1.32 -21.05 32.41
N GLU A 406 -1.89 -21.93 33.24
CA GLU A 406 -2.52 -23.15 32.77
C GLU A 406 -3.76 -22.86 31.88
N LYS A 407 -4.57 -21.85 32.24
CA LYS A 407 -5.68 -21.37 31.41
C LYS A 407 -5.17 -20.85 30.05
N SER A 408 -4.09 -20.09 30.04
CA SER A 408 -3.48 -19.52 28.84
C SER A 408 -2.90 -20.58 27.91
N ILE A 409 -2.24 -21.63 28.44
CA ILE A 409 -1.80 -22.81 27.67
C ILE A 409 -2.98 -23.46 26.95
N ARG A 410 -4.10 -23.68 27.65
CA ARG A 410 -5.32 -24.27 27.07
C ARG A 410 -5.92 -23.37 25.99
N ALA A 411 -5.98 -22.06 26.23
CA ALA A 411 -6.50 -21.08 25.29
C ALA A 411 -5.68 -21.05 23.99
N VAL A 412 -4.35 -20.97 24.08
CA VAL A 412 -3.46 -20.98 22.93
C VAL A 412 -3.57 -22.29 22.15
N ARG A 413 -3.60 -23.44 22.83
CA ARG A 413 -3.80 -24.74 22.18
C ARG A 413 -5.11 -24.81 21.40
N ARG A 414 -6.19 -24.24 21.94
CA ARG A 414 -7.48 -24.13 21.24
C ARG A 414 -7.39 -23.23 20.01
N THR A 415 -6.76 -22.06 20.13
CA THR A 415 -6.54 -21.15 19.00
C THR A 415 -5.76 -21.84 17.88
N LEU A 416 -4.64 -22.49 18.20
CA LEU A 416 -3.81 -23.19 17.21
C LEU A 416 -4.60 -24.28 16.46
N LYS A 417 -5.43 -25.04 17.18
CA LYS A 417 -6.34 -26.02 16.58
C LYS A 417 -7.34 -25.36 15.63
N THR A 418 -7.92 -24.21 15.99
CA THR A 418 -8.81 -23.43 15.11
C THR A 418 -8.08 -22.93 13.86
N LEU A 419 -6.79 -22.63 13.94
CA LEU A 419 -5.94 -22.25 12.80
C LEU A 419 -5.47 -23.44 11.96
N GLY A 420 -5.87 -24.68 12.28
CA GLY A 420 -5.48 -25.89 11.57
C GLY A 420 -4.11 -26.45 11.94
N ILE A 421 -3.49 -25.96 13.02
CA ILE A 421 -2.21 -26.45 13.54
C ILE A 421 -2.50 -27.55 14.57
N ASN A 422 -2.42 -28.80 14.12
CA ASN A 422 -2.73 -29.99 14.95
C ASN A 422 -1.52 -30.88 15.23
N ASP A 423 -0.39 -30.64 14.56
CA ASP A 423 0.81 -31.46 14.70
C ASP A 423 1.56 -31.11 16.01
N ARG A 424 1.97 -32.15 16.73
CA ARG A 424 2.76 -32.04 17.96
C ARG A 424 4.19 -31.59 17.66
N ASN A 425 4.69 -31.88 16.47
CA ASN A 425 6.02 -31.52 16.01
C ASN A 425 6.03 -30.16 15.30
N VAL A 426 5.26 -29.18 15.78
CA VAL A 426 5.32 -27.78 15.31
C VAL A 426 5.83 -26.91 16.45
N PHE A 427 6.56 -25.84 16.11
CA PHE A 427 7.23 -24.93 17.05
C PHE A 427 6.35 -24.56 18.26
N GLU A 428 5.09 -24.22 18.02
CA GLU A 428 4.15 -23.80 19.06
C GLU A 428 3.82 -24.91 20.06
N SER A 429 3.69 -26.16 19.59
CA SER A 429 3.38 -27.31 20.45
C SER A 429 4.53 -27.62 21.41
N GLU A 430 5.78 -27.51 20.93
CA GLU A 430 6.98 -27.67 21.77
C GLU A 430 7.14 -26.52 22.77
N VAL A 431 6.88 -25.28 22.34
CA VAL A 431 6.87 -24.11 23.24
C VAL A 431 5.84 -24.31 24.35
N LEU A 432 4.62 -24.77 24.03
CA LEU A 432 3.59 -25.09 25.03
C LEU A 432 4.05 -26.18 26.00
N SER A 433 4.83 -27.17 25.53
CA SER A 433 5.41 -28.22 26.38
C SER A 433 6.44 -27.66 27.36
N HIS A 434 7.35 -26.81 26.88
CA HIS A 434 8.34 -26.14 27.72
C HIS A 434 7.70 -25.21 28.75
N VAL A 435 6.68 -24.45 28.36
CA VAL A 435 5.92 -23.59 29.27
C VAL A 435 5.18 -24.43 30.31
N ASN A 436 4.56 -25.54 29.91
CA ASN A 436 3.89 -26.44 30.84
C ASN A 436 4.88 -27.09 31.83
N ALA A 437 6.09 -27.45 31.37
CA ALA A 437 7.14 -27.95 32.24
C ALA A 437 7.60 -26.89 33.24
N LEU A 438 7.74 -25.63 32.81
CA LEU A 438 8.10 -24.51 33.70
C LEU A 438 7.01 -24.25 34.74
N ASN A 439 5.74 -24.22 34.35
CA ASN A 439 4.60 -23.97 35.24
C ASN A 439 4.45 -25.02 36.35
N ASN A 440 4.84 -26.27 36.06
CA ASN A 440 4.76 -27.38 37.02
C ASN A 440 6.07 -27.63 37.78
N ALA A 441 7.17 -26.96 37.42
CA ALA A 441 8.46 -27.17 38.06
C ALA A 441 8.53 -26.46 39.42
N PRO A 442 9.12 -27.08 40.45
CA PRO A 442 9.48 -26.38 41.68
C PRO A 442 10.45 -25.23 41.41
N LEU A 443 10.39 -24.15 42.20
CA LEU A 443 11.28 -22.98 42.05
C LEU A 443 12.78 -23.34 42.01
N SER A 444 13.19 -24.41 42.70
CA SER A 444 14.57 -24.91 42.66
C SER A 444 15.01 -25.46 41.31
N GLU A 445 14.07 -25.97 40.50
CA GLU A 445 14.31 -26.57 39.19
C GLU A 445 14.09 -25.58 38.04
N TRP A 446 13.49 -24.41 38.30
CA TRP A 446 13.20 -23.40 37.27
C TRP A 446 14.41 -23.04 36.43
N LYS A 447 15.57 -22.85 37.05
CA LYS A 447 16.81 -22.50 36.35
C LYS A 447 17.21 -23.56 35.33
N ASP A 448 17.05 -24.85 35.66
CA ASP A 448 17.41 -25.95 34.77
C ASP A 448 16.33 -26.18 33.71
N THR A 449 15.06 -25.96 34.03
CA THR A 449 13.97 -25.95 33.04
C THR A 449 14.13 -24.84 32.00
N LEU A 450 14.50 -23.63 32.43
CA LEU A 450 14.83 -22.52 31.54
C LEU A 450 16.06 -22.80 30.67
N LYS A 451 17.10 -23.44 31.20
CA LYS A 451 18.27 -23.86 30.39
C LYS A 451 17.88 -24.87 29.31
N LYS A 452 17.04 -25.86 29.64
CA LYS A 452 16.53 -26.83 28.64
C LYS A 452 15.77 -26.11 27.54
N PHE A 453 14.92 -25.15 27.90
CA PHE A 453 14.19 -24.35 26.91
C PHE A 453 15.13 -23.48 26.06
N LYS A 454 16.15 -22.87 26.66
CA LYS A 454 17.21 -22.13 25.94
C LYS A 454 17.91 -23.02 24.91
N SER A 455 18.32 -24.23 25.27
CA SER A 455 18.96 -25.18 24.35
C SER A 455 18.07 -25.48 23.15
N TYR A 456 16.79 -25.78 23.40
CA TYR A 456 15.81 -25.99 22.33
C TYR A 456 15.71 -24.78 21.38
N LEU A 457 15.60 -23.56 21.90
CA LEU A 457 15.52 -22.34 21.08
C LEU A 457 16.80 -22.09 20.27
N LEU A 458 17.97 -22.47 20.79
CA LEU A 458 19.25 -22.37 20.07
C LEU A 458 19.38 -23.42 18.96
N GLU A 459 18.95 -24.66 19.20
CA GLU A 459 18.92 -25.72 18.18
C GLU A 459 18.02 -25.36 16.99
N LEU A 460 16.94 -24.63 17.25
CA LEU A 460 16.06 -24.16 16.19
C LEU A 460 16.77 -23.24 15.18
N LYS A 461 17.78 -22.46 15.58
CA LYS A 461 18.51 -21.56 14.68
C LYS A 461 19.28 -22.31 13.59
N THR A 462 19.74 -23.52 13.86
CA THR A 462 20.52 -24.34 12.91
C THR A 462 19.65 -25.38 12.18
N SER A 463 18.43 -25.64 12.67
CA SER A 463 17.55 -26.69 12.15
C SER A 463 16.93 -26.43 10.76
N GLY A 464 17.00 -25.20 10.24
CA GLY A 464 16.30 -24.81 9.00
C GLY A 464 14.76 -24.84 9.11
N ARG A 465 14.21 -25.10 10.30
CA ARG A 465 12.77 -25.17 10.55
C ARG A 465 12.14 -23.80 10.40
N LYS A 466 10.99 -23.73 9.72
CA LYS A 466 10.28 -22.46 9.53
C LYS A 466 9.60 -22.01 10.82
N ILE A 467 10.14 -20.96 11.43
CA ILE A 467 9.61 -20.36 12.66
C ILE A 467 8.81 -19.11 12.26
N PRO A 468 7.58 -18.92 12.77
CA PRO A 468 6.84 -17.70 12.48
C PRO A 468 7.57 -16.46 13.01
N LEU A 469 7.91 -15.54 12.10
CA LEU A 469 8.35 -14.17 12.41
C LEU A 469 9.49 -14.06 13.43
N GLY A 470 10.42 -15.02 13.44
CA GLY A 470 11.54 -15.01 14.39
C GLY A 470 11.12 -15.09 15.86
N THR A 471 9.93 -15.62 16.16
CA THR A 471 9.40 -15.70 17.53
C THR A 471 10.37 -16.41 18.49
N ASN A 472 11.15 -17.38 18.00
CA ASN A 472 12.18 -18.05 18.78
C ASN A 472 13.25 -17.08 19.34
N GLU A 473 13.57 -16.00 18.63
CA GLU A 473 14.53 -15.00 19.09
C GLU A 473 13.96 -14.17 20.23
N LEU A 474 12.71 -13.72 20.11
CA LEU A 474 12.00 -13.02 21.19
C LEU A 474 11.93 -13.89 22.46
N LEU A 475 11.60 -15.18 22.32
CA LEU A 475 11.56 -16.11 23.45
C LEU A 475 12.97 -16.35 24.03
N LEU A 476 14.01 -16.39 23.18
CA LEU A 476 15.38 -16.57 23.64
C LEU A 476 15.82 -15.38 24.51
N TYR A 477 15.46 -14.15 24.12
CA TYR A 477 15.70 -12.97 24.93
C TYR A 477 14.95 -13.01 26.26
N TRP A 478 13.67 -13.42 26.27
CA TRP A 478 12.92 -13.59 27.51
C TRP A 478 13.57 -14.63 28.44
N VAL A 479 14.01 -15.78 27.91
CA VAL A 479 14.68 -16.82 28.71
C VAL A 479 16.00 -16.30 29.28
N ASN A 480 16.80 -15.60 28.48
CA ASN A 480 18.06 -15.00 28.93
C ASN A 480 17.81 -13.92 30.00
N ALA A 481 16.76 -13.10 29.85
CA ALA A 481 16.39 -12.07 30.82
C ALA A 481 16.12 -12.69 32.20
N LYS A 482 15.36 -13.79 32.25
CA LYS A 482 15.09 -14.54 33.49
C LYS A 482 16.34 -15.22 34.06
N LEU A 483 17.19 -15.80 33.22
CA LEU A 483 18.42 -16.49 33.66
C LEU A 483 19.51 -15.53 34.18
N GLU A 484 19.66 -14.38 33.52
CA GLU A 484 20.70 -13.37 33.83
C GLU A 484 20.22 -12.28 34.79
N ARG A 485 18.92 -12.23 35.09
CA ARG A 485 18.28 -11.17 35.90
C ARG A 485 18.55 -9.78 35.32
N LYS A 486 18.42 -9.66 34.00
CA LYS A 486 18.51 -8.40 33.24
C LYS A 486 17.22 -8.23 32.44
N SER A 487 16.82 -7.00 32.20
CA SER A 487 15.72 -6.72 31.26
C SER A 487 16.09 -7.15 29.84
N ILE A 488 15.08 -7.49 29.02
CA ILE A 488 15.30 -7.76 27.59
C ILE A 488 15.98 -6.58 26.90
N LYS A 489 15.60 -5.33 27.23
CA LYS A 489 16.25 -4.11 26.71
C LYS A 489 17.75 -4.06 26.98
N GLN A 490 18.18 -4.40 28.21
CA GLN A 490 19.60 -4.45 28.56
C GLN A 490 20.36 -5.52 27.77
N LEU A 491 19.72 -6.67 27.49
CA LEU A 491 20.32 -7.73 26.68
C LEU A 491 20.47 -7.35 25.20
N LEU A 492 19.59 -6.48 24.71
CA LEU A 492 19.62 -5.95 23.36
C LEU A 492 20.45 -4.67 23.20
N GLY A 493 20.89 -4.06 24.31
CA GLY A 493 21.58 -2.77 24.29
C GLY A 493 20.67 -1.61 23.86
N TRP A 494 19.37 -1.70 24.12
CA TRP A 494 18.43 -0.61 23.86
C TRP A 494 18.58 0.47 24.93
N GLU A 495 18.71 1.72 24.49
CA GLU A 495 18.87 2.90 25.35
C GLU A 495 17.54 3.63 25.60
#